data_AF-A0A2G1Z0J4-F1
#
_entry.id   AF-A0A2G1Z0J4-F1
#
_cell.length_a   1.000
_cell.length_b   1.000
_cell.length_c   1.000
_cell.angle_alpha   90.00
_cell.angle_beta   90.00
_cell.angle_gamma   90.00
#
_symmetry.space_group_name_H-M   'P 1'
#
loop_
_entity.id
_entity.type
_entity.pdbx_description
1 polymer ?
#
loop_
_entity_poly.entity_id
_entity_poly.type
_entity_poly.pdbx_seq_one_letter_code
_entity_poly.pdbx_strand_id
1 'polypeptide(L)' 'MTAIGNPAPDFTLSTDTAGDISLSGLKGKKFVLYFYPKDDTYGKNK' A
#
# COMPACT_ATOMS: atom_id res chain seq x y z
N MET A 1 -12.36 9.88 6.79
CA MET A 1 -11.57 9.89 8.04
C MET A 1 -11.34 8.44 8.46
N THR A 2 -10.10 8.04 8.68
CA THR A 2 -9.73 6.72 9.20
C THR A 2 -9.56 6.79 10.72
N ALA A 3 -10.14 5.83 11.43
CA ALA A 3 -10.04 5.71 12.89
C ALA A 3 -9.85 4.24 13.26
N ILE A 4 -9.29 3.97 14.44
CA ILE A 4 -9.13 2.61 14.95
C ILE A 4 -10.51 1.94 15.04
N GLY A 5 -10.62 0.71 14.52
CA GLY A 5 -11.86 -0.06 14.51
C GLY A 5 -12.76 0.19 13.29
N ASN A 6 -12.53 1.25 12.52
CA ASN A 6 -13.23 1.44 11.24
C ASN A 6 -12.66 0.48 10.18
N PRO A 7 -13.50 0.00 9.24
CA PRO A 7 -13.01 -0.64 8.04
C PRO A 7 -12.01 0.26 7.30
N ALA A 8 -10.98 -0.35 6.72
CA ALA A 8 -10.07 0.36 5.83
C ALA A 8 -10.86 0.92 4.63
N PRO A 9 -10.53 2.13 4.13
CA PRO A 9 -11.07 2.63 2.87
C PRO A 9 -10.73 1.67 1.73
N ASP A 10 -11.63 1.58 0.74
CA ASP A 10 -11.35 0.80 -0.46
C ASP A 10 -10.18 1.41 -1.24
N PHE A 11 -9.37 0.55 -1.85
CA PHE A 11 -8.24 0.97 -2.66
C PHE A 11 -7.94 -0.06 -3.75
N THR A 12 -7.37 0.45 -4.83
CA THR A 12 -6.67 -0.30 -5.86
C THR A 12 -5.41 0.49 -6.21
N LEU A 13 -4.25 -0.12 -6.09
CA LEU A 13 -2.94 0.49 -6.34
C LEU A 13 -2.18 -0.35 -7.36
N SER A 14 -1.53 0.30 -8.32
CA SER A 14 -0.64 -0.38 -9.25
C SER A 14 0.70 -0.73 -8.59
N THR A 15 1.25 -1.87 -8.98
CA THR A 15 2.55 -2.37 -8.50
C THR A 15 3.66 -2.10 -9.50
N ASP A 16 4.91 -2.18 -9.05
CA ASP A 16 6.12 -2.01 -9.86
C ASP A 16 6.44 -3.23 -10.73
N THR A 17 6.06 -4.44 -10.30
CA THR A 17 6.28 -5.71 -11.03
C THR A 17 5.14 -6.12 -11.97
N ALA A 18 4.25 -5.19 -12.30
CA ALA A 18 3.00 -5.36 -13.05
C ALA A 18 1.83 -5.98 -12.24
N GLY A 19 0.63 -5.43 -12.48
CA GLY A 19 -0.62 -5.80 -11.81
C GLY A 19 -1.05 -4.82 -10.73
N ASP A 20 -2.28 -4.99 -10.26
CA ASP A 20 -2.88 -4.15 -9.23
C ASP A 20 -3.09 -4.94 -7.93
N ILE A 21 -2.96 -4.24 -6.81
CA ILE A 21 -3.33 -4.73 -5.47
C ILE A 21 -4.56 -3.97 -4.97
N SER A 22 -5.54 -4.70 -4.44
CA SER A 22 -6.77 -4.10 -3.90
C SER A 22 -7.09 -4.59 -2.50
N LEU A 23 -7.88 -3.81 -1.75
CA LEU A 23 -8.34 -4.22 -0.42
C LEU A 23 -9.12 -5.54 -0.48
N SER A 24 -9.96 -5.71 -1.50
CA SER A 24 -10.75 -6.92 -1.70
C SER A 24 -9.89 -8.15 -2.00
N GLY A 25 -8.80 -7.99 -2.76
CA GLY A 25 -7.82 -9.05 -3.04
C GLY A 25 -7.00 -9.48 -1.82
N LEU A 26 -6.93 -8.65 -0.78
CA LEU A 26 -6.22 -8.94 0.47
C LEU A 26 -7.10 -9.52 1.59
N LYS A 27 -8.40 -9.73 1.35
CA LYS A 27 -9.30 -10.29 2.37
C LYS A 27 -8.77 -11.61 2.94
N GLY A 28 -8.82 -11.73 4.27
CA GLY A 28 -8.35 -12.90 5.01
C GLY A 28 -6.84 -12.92 5.30
N LYS A 29 -6.07 -11.95 4.80
CA LYS A 29 -4.64 -11.78 5.11
C LYS A 29 -4.44 -10.60 6.05
N LYS A 30 -3.50 -10.71 6.99
CA LYS A 30 -3.05 -9.57 7.79
C LYS A 30 -2.00 -8.80 6.99
N PHE A 31 -2.12 -7.48 6.94
CA PHE A 31 -1.18 -6.60 6.22
C PHE A 31 -1.09 -5.23 6.89
N VAL A 32 -0.07 -4.46 6.52
CA VAL A 32 0.11 -3.05 6.90
C VAL A 32 0.26 -2.25 5.61
N LEU A 33 -0.55 -1.21 5.43
CA LEU A 33 -0.41 -0.23 4.35
C LEU A 33 0.29 1.01 4.90
N TYR A 34 1.46 1.32 4.36
CA TYR A 34 2.29 2.43 4.81
C TYR A 34 2.57 3.37 3.63
N PHE A 35 2.04 4.59 3.70
CA PHE A 35 2.35 5.66 2.75
C PHE A 35 3.57 6.43 3.25
N TYR A 36 4.56 6.58 2.37
CA TYR A 36 5.77 7.32 2.68
C TYR A 36 5.96 8.46 1.66
N PRO A 37 6.38 9.65 2.09
CA PRO A 37 6.25 10.89 1.32
C PRO A 37 7.21 11.03 0.13
N LYS A 38 8.19 10.13 0.00
CA LYS A 38 9.19 10.17 -1.07
C LYS A 38 9.82 8.81 -1.27
N ASP A 39 9.91 8.39 -2.53
CA ASP A 39 10.74 7.25 -2.92
C ASP A 39 12.18 7.54 -2.49
N ASP A 40 12.69 6.81 -1.49
CA ASP A 40 14.00 7.05 -0.89
C ASP A 40 15.08 6.51 -1.86
N THR A 41 15.18 7.12 -3.03
CA THR A 41 16.25 6.90 -4.00
C THR A 41 17.52 7.62 -3.57
N TYR A 42 17.91 7.54 -2.29
CA TYR A 42 19.29 7.78 -1.88
C TYR A 42 20.11 6.53 -2.18
N GLY A 43 20.43 6.31 -3.46
CA GLY A 43 21.02 5.04 -3.89
C GLY A 43 21.68 5.01 -5.27
N LYS A 44 22.03 6.15 -5.87
CA LYS A 44 22.98 6.18 -7.00
C LYS A 44 24.28 6.88 -6.61
N ASN A 45 25.02 6.27 -5.69
CA ASN A 45 26.45 6.55 -5.52
C ASN A 45 27.24 5.25 -5.69
N LYS A 46 27.37 4.82 -6.95
CA LYS A 46 28.60 4.35 -7.57
C LYS A 46 28.36 4.08 -9.05
#